data_AF-A0A3B1CKK0-F1
#
_entry.id   AF-A0A3B1CKK0-F1
#
_cell.length_a   1.000
_cell.length_b   1.000
_cell.length_c   1.000
_cell.angle_alpha   90.00
_cell.angle_beta   90.00
_cell.angle_gamma   90.00
#
_symmetry.space_group_name_H-M   'P 1'
#
loop_
_entity.id
_entity.type
_entity.pdbx_description
1 polymer ?
#
loop_
_entity_poly.entity_id
_entity_poly.type
_entity_poly.pdbx_seq_one_letter_code
_entity_poly.pdbx_strand_id
1 'polypeptide(L)' 'MKSYRKELWFNVPSRRGFLNITPEVDTCLQESGITEGLVLVNAMHITASVFVNDDEGGLH' A
#
# COMPACT_ATOMS: atom_id res chain seq x y z
N MET A 1 23.89 -0.40 2.46
CA MET A 1 22.54 -0.40 1.86
C MET A 1 21.53 -0.36 3.00
N LYS A 2 20.64 0.64 3.04
CA LYS A 2 19.54 0.67 4.01
C LYS A 2 18.38 -0.16 3.48
N SER A 3 17.65 -0.83 4.36
CA SER A 3 16.38 -1.47 4.05
C SER A 3 15.37 -1.14 5.14
N TYR A 4 14.10 -1.11 4.75
CA TYR A 4 12.97 -0.85 5.63
C TYR A 4 11.87 -1.87 5.30
N ARG A 5 11.16 -2.35 6.32
CA ARG A 5 10.06 -3.29 6.16
C ARG A 5 8.94 -2.93 7.12
N LYS A 6 7.71 -2.87 6.60
CA LYS A 6 6.48 -2.68 7.37
C LYS A 6 5.40 -3.60 6.83
N GLU A 7 4.58 -4.13 7.72
CA GLU A 7 3.34 -4.82 7.36
C GLU A 7 2.16 -3.90 7.67
N LEU A 8 1.27 -3.75 6.69
CA LEU A 8 0.00 -3.06 6.85
C LEU A 8 -1.12 -4.10 6.92
N TRP A 9 -1.95 -3.99 7.95
CA TRP A 9 -3.02 -4.94 8.26
C TRP A 9 -4.36 -4.27 8.01
N PHE A 10 -5.23 -4.95 7.27
CA PHE A 10 -6.53 -4.40 6.86
C PHE A 10 -7.65 -5.38 7.17
N ASN A 11 -8.78 -4.85 7.61
CA ASN A 11 -10.03 -5.58 7.76
C ASN A 11 -11.10 -4.91 6.89
N VAL A 12 -11.52 -5.57 5.81
CA VAL A 12 -12.58 -5.11 4.93
C VAL A 12 -13.85 -5.89 5.28
N PRO A 13 -14.90 -5.25 5.81
CA PRO A 13 -16.07 -5.97 6.34
C PRO A 13 -16.94 -6.60 5.24
N SER A 14 -16.79 -6.16 3.99
CA SER A 14 -17.45 -6.71 2.80
C SER A 14 -16.54 -7.66 2.03
N ARG A 15 -17.12 -8.51 1.18
CA ARG A 15 -16.37 -9.44 0.31
C ARG A 15 -15.38 -8.72 -0.62
N ARG A 16 -15.67 -7.48 -1.01
CA ARG A 16 -14.84 -6.62 -1.87
C ARG A 16 -14.85 -5.21 -1.32
N GLY A 17 -13.73 -4.52 -1.46
CA GLY A 17 -13.58 -3.11 -1.14
C GLY A 17 -12.26 -2.59 -1.71
N PHE A 18 -12.20 -1.29 -1.98
CA PHE A 18 -11.00 -0.60 -2.37
C PHE A 18 -10.56 0.29 -1.20
N LEU A 19 -9.27 0.23 -0.88
CA LEU A 19 -8.66 1.04 0.17
C LEU A 19 -7.52 1.83 -0.47
N ASN A 20 -7.58 3.16 -0.38
CA ASN A 20 -6.45 4.00 -0.76
C ASN A 20 -5.41 3.96 0.36
N ILE A 21 -4.28 3.32 0.09
CA ILE A 21 -3.17 3.13 1.05
C ILE A 21 -1.97 4.08 0.80
N THR A 22 -2.15 5.07 -0.07
CA THR A 22 -1.10 6.05 -0.41
C THR A 22 -0.54 6.75 0.84
N PRO A 23 -1.37 7.19 1.81
CA PRO A 23 -0.86 7.84 3.03
C PRO A 23 0.01 6.92 3.90
N GLU A 24 -0.35 5.63 4.01
CA GLU A 24 0.41 4.65 4.77
C GLU A 24 1.76 4.34 4.11
N VAL A 25 1.79 4.26 2.77
CA VAL A 25 3.03 4.09 2.02
C VAL A 25 3.93 5.32 2.14
N ASP A 26 3.38 6.54 2.10
CA ASP A 26 4.16 7.77 2.30
C ASP A 26 4.76 7.83 3.72
N THR A 27 3.99 7.44 4.74
CA THR A 27 4.50 7.29 6.11
C THR A 27 5.69 6.32 6.17
N CYS A 28 5.60 5.18 5.47
CA CYS A 28 6.70 4.23 5.37
C CYS A 28 7.94 4.83 4.70
N LEU A 29 7.78 5.66 3.67
CA LEU A 29 8.89 6.36 3.00
C LEU A 29 9.57 7.32 3.98
N GLN A 30 8.80 8.14 4.70
CA GLN A 30 9.34 9.07 5.70
C GLN A 30 10.08 8.33 6.83
N GLU A 31 9.48 7.27 7.39
CA GLU A 31 10.10 6.45 8.43
C GLU A 31 11.38 5.73 7.95
N SER A 32 11.45 5.33 6.68
CA SER A 32 12.61 4.64 6.12
C SER A 32 13.87 5.50 6.06
N GLY A 33 13.71 6.83 5.91
CA GLY A 33 14.81 7.76 5.67
C GLY A 33 15.65 7.42 4.42
N ILE A 34 15.06 6.70 3.45
CA ILE A 34 15.66 6.42 2.13
C ILE A 34 15.25 7.54 1.19
N THR A 35 16.23 8.27 0.66
CA THR A 35 15.98 9.39 -0.27
C THR A 35 15.90 8.96 -1.73
N GLU A 36 16.66 7.94 -2.12
CA GLU A 36 16.74 7.41 -3.49
C GLU A 36 16.74 5.89 -3.43
N GLY A 37 15.83 5.24 -4.15
CA GLY A 37 15.70 3.78 -4.11
C GLY A 37 14.45 3.25 -4.82
N LEU A 38 14.08 2.03 -4.47
CA LEU A 38 12.88 1.35 -4.96
C LEU A 38 12.00 0.96 -3.77
N VAL A 39 10.68 1.04 -3.97
CA VAL A 39 9.68 0.55 -3.02
C VAL A 39 8.90 -0.60 -3.64
N LEU A 40 8.78 -1.71 -2.90
CA LEU A 40 7.91 -2.84 -3.24
C LEU A 40 6.70 -2.80 -2.31
N VAL A 41 5.50 -2.76 -2.89
CA VAL A 41 4.24 -2.88 -2.17
C VAL A 41 3.45 -4.03 -2.78
N ASN A 42 3.19 -5.08 -2.00
CA ASN A 42 2.48 -6.26 -2.46
C ASN A 42 1.47 -6.75 -1.42
N ALA A 43 0.39 -7.36 -1.89
CA ALA A 43 -0.49 -8.13 -1.04
C ALA A 43 0.19 -9.45 -0.66
N MET A 44 0.13 -9.84 0.62
CA MET A 44 0.60 -11.15 1.09
C MET A 44 -0.49 -12.23 1.02
N HIS A 45 -1.73 -11.85 0.68
CA HIS A 45 -2.85 -12.76 0.47
C HIS A 45 -3.15 -12.92 -1.01
N ILE A 46 -3.34 -14.16 -1.46
CA ILE A 46 -3.58 -14.52 -2.88
C ILE A 46 -4.94 -14.06 -3.43
N THR A 47 -5.84 -13.61 -2.55
CA THR A 47 -7.18 -13.10 -2.91
C THR A 47 -7.28 -11.59 -2.78
N ALA A 48 -6.14 -10.89 -2.66
CA ALA A 48 -6.04 -9.44 -2.62
C ALA A 48 -5.03 -8.96 -3.66
N SER A 49 -5.01 -7.66 -3.93
CA SER A 49 -4.09 -7.06 -4.89
C SER A 49 -3.67 -5.68 -4.43
N VAL A 50 -2.47 -5.28 -4.84
CA VAL A 50 -2.00 -3.89 -4.75
C VAL A 50 -1.85 -3.41 -6.18
N PHE A 51 -2.46 -2.28 -6.49
CA PHE A 51 -2.41 -1.66 -7.82
C PHE A 51 -2.46 -0.14 -7.66
N VAL A 52 -2.13 0.57 -8.73
CA VAL A 52 -2.17 2.03 -8.79
C VAL A 52 -3.21 2.43 -9.83
N ASN A 53 -4.17 3.24 -9.42
CA ASN A 53 -5.16 3.88 -10.29
C ASN A 53 -5.67 5.16 -9.61
N ASP A 54 -6.47 5.94 -10.32
CA ASP A 54 -7.10 7.15 -9.77
C ASP A 54 -8.15 6.80 -8.70
N ASP A 55 -8.28 7.64 -7.67
CA ASP A 55 -9.22 7.46 -6.54
C ASP A 55 -10.49 8.29 -6.77
N GLU A 56 -11.20 7.94 -7.84
CA GLU A 56 -12.45 8.59 -8.24
C GLU A 56 -13.65 7.67 -7.97
N GLY A 57 -14.70 8.20 -7.36
CA GLY A 57 -15.88 7.40 -6.98
C GLY A 57 -16.64 6.74 -8.13
N GLY A 58 -16.39 7.13 -9.38
CA GLY A 58 -16.96 6.49 -10.58
C GLY A 58 -16.13 5.33 -11.14
N LEU A 59 -14.88 5.17 -10.69
CA LEU A 59 -13.91 4.19 -11.22
C LEU A 59 -13.86 2.87 -10.44
N HIS A 60 -14.65 2.72 -9.36
CA HIS A 60 -14.55 1.61 -8.39
C HIS A 60 -15.90 1.11 -7.85
#